data_AF-A0A956ENJ4-F1
#
_entry.id   AF-A0A956ENJ4-F1
#
_cell.length_a   1.000
_cell.length_b   1.000
_cell.length_c   1.000
_cell.angle_alpha   90.00
_cell.angle_beta   90.00
_cell.angle_gamma   90.00
#
_symmetry.space_group_name_H-M   'P 1'
#
loop_
_entity.id
_entity.type
_entity.pdbx_description
1 polymer ?
#
loop_
_entity_poly.entity_id
_entity_poly.type
_entity_poly.pdbx_seq_one_letter_code
_entity_poly.pdbx_strand_id
1 'polypeptide(L)'
;KSNGLRGGVYPVSVGAERTAQAEAVVRVARDVGATAIGHGSTRAGNDQIRFDVAIRALAPELAIHAPIRDLNWSRAQESAWLAERGIHIDAKTVDYSINVGLFGTTIGGKETHDPWKMPPESVYAMTADPATTEREPEELVLGFEQGLPVSIDGERMGSVDLLRTLNERAGPHGIGRGTHLGDTILGVKGRLAFEAPGPLLLVIAHRELEKLVQTRWQAYWRQT
;
A
#
# COMPACT_ATOMS: atom_id res chain seq x y z
N LYS A 1 -13.75 0.91 7.13
CA LYS A 1 -14.43 1.27 8.40
C LYS A 1 -13.67 2.34 9.18
N SER A 2 -12.52 2.07 9.82
CA SER A 2 -11.85 3.00 10.77
C SER A 2 -11.43 4.38 10.25
N ASN A 3 -11.57 4.69 8.95
CA ASN A 3 -11.06 5.92 8.32
C ASN A 3 -9.56 6.16 8.59
N GLY A 4 -8.80 5.06 8.71
CA GLY A 4 -7.40 5.09 9.12
C GLY A 4 -6.52 5.77 8.08
N LEU A 5 -6.10 7.00 8.37
CA LEU A 5 -5.11 7.75 7.60
C LEU A 5 -3.91 8.04 8.49
N ARG A 6 -2.77 7.44 8.16
CA ARG A 6 -1.51 7.69 8.86
C ARG A 6 -1.07 9.14 8.62
N GLY A 7 -0.77 9.84 9.71
CA GLY A 7 -0.47 11.27 9.67
C GLY A 7 -1.62 12.11 9.10
N GLY A 8 -2.85 11.61 9.16
CA GLY A 8 -4.03 12.28 8.60
C GLY A 8 -4.15 12.22 7.07
N VAL A 9 -3.18 11.64 6.36
CA VAL A 9 -3.12 11.69 4.89
C VAL A 9 -3.02 10.33 4.20
N TYR A 10 -2.26 9.38 4.74
CA TYR A 10 -1.89 8.16 4.01
C TYR A 10 -2.76 6.96 4.41
N PRO A 11 -3.52 6.32 3.49
CA PRO A 11 -4.44 5.23 3.83
C PRO A 11 -3.78 3.86 4.09
N VAL A 12 -2.46 3.82 4.29
CA VAL A 12 -1.71 2.60 4.67
C VAL A 12 -1.79 1.49 3.62
N SER A 13 -1.91 1.86 2.34
CA SER A 13 -2.13 0.96 1.18
C SER A 13 -1.32 -0.33 1.23
N VAL A 14 0.00 -0.25 1.01
CA VAL A 14 0.86 -1.43 0.91
C VAL A 14 1.11 -2.10 2.26
N GLY A 15 1.06 -1.32 3.34
CA GLY A 15 1.31 -1.83 4.69
C GLY A 15 0.22 -2.81 5.15
N ALA A 16 -1.04 -2.52 4.84
CA ALA A 16 -2.18 -3.37 5.19
C ALA A 16 -2.16 -4.71 4.42
N GLU A 17 -1.67 -4.70 3.17
CA GLU A 17 -1.62 -5.89 2.32
C GLU A 17 -0.60 -6.94 2.81
N ARG A 18 0.42 -6.54 3.59
CA ARG A 18 1.47 -7.47 4.06
C ARG A 18 0.92 -8.56 4.98
N THR A 19 -0.08 -8.24 5.81
CA THR A 19 -0.73 -9.24 6.67
C THR A 19 -1.48 -10.27 5.83
N ALA A 20 -2.26 -9.82 4.84
CA ALA A 20 -2.98 -10.73 3.93
C ALA A 20 -2.01 -11.60 3.10
N GLN A 21 -0.88 -11.04 2.67
CA GLN A 21 0.20 -11.78 2.00
C GLN A 21 0.80 -12.84 2.94
N ALA A 22 1.10 -12.48 4.18
CA ALA A 22 1.63 -13.43 5.18
C ALA A 22 0.64 -14.58 5.44
N GLU A 23 -0.65 -14.30 5.60
CA GLU A 23 -1.69 -15.32 5.75
C GLU A 23 -1.74 -16.28 4.56
N ALA A 24 -1.67 -15.74 3.34
CA ALA A 24 -1.67 -16.55 2.12
C ALA A 24 -0.43 -17.45 2.04
N VAL A 25 0.75 -16.91 2.34
CA VAL A 25 2.02 -17.66 2.33
C VAL A 25 2.03 -18.74 3.41
N VAL A 26 1.55 -18.44 4.62
CA VAL A 26 1.44 -19.42 5.71
C VAL A 26 0.50 -20.56 5.34
N ARG A 27 -0.64 -20.26 4.73
CA ARG A 27 -1.57 -21.29 4.25
C ARG A 27 -0.87 -22.23 3.26
N VAL A 28 -0.24 -21.68 2.23
CA VAL A 28 0.47 -22.48 1.21
C VAL A 28 1.61 -23.28 1.85
N ALA A 29 2.37 -22.69 2.77
CA ALA A 29 3.47 -23.37 3.46
C ALA A 29 2.97 -24.63 4.19
N ARG A 30 1.82 -24.57 4.85
CA ARG A 30 1.21 -25.74 5.50
C ARG A 30 0.72 -26.77 4.49
N ASP A 31 0.07 -26.32 3.41
CA ASP A 31 -0.47 -27.22 2.38
C ASP A 31 0.63 -28.04 1.70
N VAL A 32 1.83 -27.47 1.53
CA VAL A 32 2.99 -28.16 0.91
C VAL A 32 3.92 -28.83 1.93
N GLY A 33 3.61 -28.76 3.23
CA GLY A 33 4.46 -29.31 4.29
C GLY A 33 5.83 -28.62 4.42
N ALA A 34 5.92 -27.33 4.09
CA ALA A 34 7.14 -26.55 4.24
C ALA A 34 7.51 -26.39 5.72
N THR A 35 8.81 -26.36 6.00
CA THR A 35 9.35 -26.13 7.35
C THR A 35 9.84 -24.69 7.55
N ALA A 36 9.85 -23.88 6.49
CA ALA A 36 10.33 -22.51 6.52
C ALA A 36 9.63 -21.63 5.46
N ILE A 37 9.59 -20.32 5.72
CA ILE A 37 9.12 -19.27 4.80
C ILE A 37 10.27 -18.30 4.52
N GLY A 38 10.48 -17.96 3.25
CA GLY A 38 11.43 -16.95 2.81
C GLY A 38 10.75 -15.62 2.45
N HIS A 39 11.31 -14.48 2.83
CA HIS A 39 10.88 -13.17 2.31
C HIS A 39 12.04 -12.24 1.93
N GLY A 40 11.84 -11.40 0.91
CA GLY A 40 12.88 -10.52 0.34
C GLY A 40 13.02 -9.14 0.97
N SER A 41 12.36 -8.85 2.10
CA SER A 41 12.42 -7.52 2.74
C SER A 41 13.84 -7.11 3.13
N THR A 42 14.15 -5.81 2.96
CA THR A 42 15.43 -5.21 3.36
C THR A 42 15.47 -4.86 4.85
N ARG A 43 16.67 -4.54 5.37
CA ARG A 43 16.86 -4.11 6.77
C ARG A 43 16.34 -2.69 7.08
N ALA A 44 16.14 -1.87 6.05
CA ALA A 44 15.74 -0.47 6.21
C ALA A 44 14.21 -0.26 6.20
N GLY A 45 13.44 -1.27 5.77
CA GLY A 45 12.00 -1.15 5.58
C GLY A 45 11.19 -1.66 6.77
N ASN A 46 9.96 -1.14 6.89
CA ASN A 46 8.96 -1.63 7.83
C ASN A 46 8.46 -3.05 7.46
N ASP A 47 8.57 -3.45 6.19
CA ASP A 47 7.99 -4.69 5.68
C ASP A 47 8.61 -5.94 6.33
N GLN A 48 9.89 -5.91 6.68
CA GLN A 48 10.52 -7.03 7.41
C GLN A 48 9.78 -7.30 8.73
N ILE A 49 9.39 -6.24 9.47
CA ILE A 49 8.74 -6.38 10.77
C ILE A 49 7.30 -6.83 10.57
N ARG A 50 6.61 -6.32 9.54
CA ARG A 50 5.24 -6.73 9.22
C ARG A 50 5.17 -8.22 8.91
N PHE A 51 6.06 -8.72 8.04
CA PHE A 51 6.12 -10.13 7.71
C PHE A 51 6.57 -10.98 8.91
N ASP A 52 7.67 -10.62 9.58
CA ASP A 52 8.15 -11.33 10.76
C ASP A 52 7.06 -11.49 11.83
N VAL A 53 6.36 -10.40 12.17
CA VAL A 53 5.33 -10.41 13.21
C VAL A 53 4.11 -11.23 12.78
N ALA A 54 3.62 -11.03 11.55
CA ALA A 54 2.46 -11.75 11.05
C ALA A 54 2.75 -13.26 10.96
N ILE A 55 3.90 -13.65 10.39
CA ILE A 55 4.27 -15.06 10.25
C ILE A 55 4.47 -15.69 11.63
N ARG A 56 5.20 -15.05 12.56
CA ARG A 56 5.38 -15.58 13.93
C ARG A 56 4.05 -15.74 14.68
N ALA A 57 3.09 -14.85 14.45
CA ALA A 57 1.77 -14.94 15.07
C ALA A 57 0.91 -16.07 14.48
N LEU A 58 0.98 -16.28 13.16
CA LEU A 58 0.14 -17.23 12.43
C LEU A 58 0.70 -18.65 12.40
N ALA A 59 2.02 -18.79 12.35
CA ALA A 59 2.74 -20.04 12.23
C ALA A 59 4.11 -19.99 12.95
N PRO A 60 4.12 -19.93 14.29
CA PRO A 60 5.35 -19.89 15.09
C PRO A 60 6.26 -21.11 14.89
N GLU A 61 5.73 -22.21 14.36
CA GLU A 61 6.46 -23.43 14.02
C GLU A 61 7.36 -23.31 12.78
N LEU A 62 7.09 -22.34 11.89
CA LEU A 62 7.82 -22.18 10.64
C LEU A 62 9.04 -21.28 10.84
N ALA A 63 10.21 -21.73 10.37
CA ALA A 63 11.39 -20.87 10.35
C ALA A 63 11.21 -19.71 9.35
N ILE A 64 11.74 -18.53 9.67
CA ILE A 64 11.72 -17.36 8.78
C ILE A 64 13.13 -17.14 8.24
N HIS A 65 13.26 -17.08 6.92
CA HIS A 65 14.50 -16.73 6.24
C HIS A 65 14.34 -15.41 5.48
N ALA A 66 15.22 -14.45 5.72
CA ALA A 66 15.18 -13.17 5.00
C ALA A 66 16.57 -12.85 4.39
N PRO A 67 16.99 -13.56 3.33
CA PRO A 67 18.37 -13.49 2.84
C PRO A 67 18.84 -12.07 2.51
N ILE A 68 17.96 -11.21 1.96
CA ILE A 68 18.31 -9.82 1.63
C ILE A 68 18.66 -9.01 2.88
N ARG A 69 17.94 -9.22 3.98
CA ARG A 69 18.22 -8.61 5.29
C ARG A 69 19.44 -9.23 5.94
N ASP A 70 19.52 -10.56 5.91
CA ASP A 70 20.45 -11.34 6.75
C ASP A 70 21.87 -11.38 6.14
N LEU A 71 21.98 -11.49 4.81
CA LEU A 71 23.26 -11.46 4.10
C LEU A 71 23.81 -10.02 3.93
N ASN A 72 22.92 -9.03 3.88
CA ASN A 72 23.26 -7.62 3.73
C ASN A 72 24.20 -7.35 2.53
N TRP A 73 23.92 -7.99 1.39
CA TRP A 73 24.67 -7.79 0.17
C TRP A 73 24.34 -6.44 -0.47
N SER A 74 25.33 -5.85 -1.13
CA SER A 74 25.11 -4.75 -2.06
C SER A 74 24.44 -5.28 -3.33
N ARG A 75 23.72 -4.41 -4.07
CA ARG A 75 23.17 -4.76 -5.38
C ARG A 75 24.22 -5.29 -6.36
N ALA A 76 25.46 -4.80 -6.27
CA ALA A 76 26.57 -5.29 -7.10
C ALA A 76 26.92 -6.75 -6.78
N GLN A 77 26.93 -7.12 -5.50
CA GLN A 77 27.15 -8.50 -5.06
C GLN A 77 25.98 -9.41 -5.47
N GLU A 78 24.74 -8.93 -5.32
CA GLU A 78 23.55 -9.66 -5.79
C GLU A 78 23.61 -9.92 -7.31
N SER A 79 23.91 -8.89 -8.11
CA SER A 79 24.06 -9.01 -9.56
C SER A 79 25.21 -9.93 -9.96
N ALA A 80 26.36 -9.87 -9.28
CA ALA A 80 27.48 -10.76 -9.55
C ALA A 80 27.12 -12.23 -9.24
N TRP A 81 26.48 -12.49 -8.10
CA TRP A 81 26.06 -13.83 -7.71
C TRP A 81 25.03 -14.44 -8.66
N LEU A 82 24.12 -13.62 -9.20
CA LEU A 82 23.17 -14.01 -10.23
C LEU A 82 23.86 -14.24 -11.58
N ALA A 83 24.79 -13.37 -11.98
CA ALA A 83 25.54 -13.50 -13.23
C ALA A 83 26.41 -14.76 -13.26
N GLU A 84 27.04 -15.13 -12.13
CA GLU A 84 27.74 -16.41 -11.96
C GLU A 84 26.85 -17.63 -12.21
N ARG A 85 25.52 -17.47 -12.13
CA ARG A 85 24.49 -18.50 -12.38
C ARG A 85 23.76 -18.31 -13.71
N GLY A 86 24.26 -17.41 -14.57
CA GLY A 86 23.67 -17.13 -15.87
C GLY A 86 22.38 -16.30 -15.82
N ILE A 87 22.07 -15.67 -14.68
CA ILE A 87 20.91 -14.78 -14.53
C ILE A 87 21.40 -13.33 -14.67
N HIS A 88 21.04 -12.68 -15.77
CA HIS A 88 21.40 -11.28 -16.04
C HIS A 88 20.22 -10.36 -15.76
N ILE A 89 20.38 -9.42 -14.84
CA ILE A 89 19.39 -8.40 -14.52
C ILE A 89 19.77 -7.08 -15.20
N ASP A 90 18.86 -6.50 -15.96
CA ASP A 90 19.05 -5.19 -16.59
C ASP A 90 19.21 -4.09 -15.53
N ALA A 91 20.23 -3.26 -15.69
CA ALA A 91 20.55 -2.16 -14.78
C ALA A 91 19.53 -0.99 -14.80
N LYS A 92 18.42 -1.10 -15.56
CA LYS A 92 17.45 0.00 -15.76
C LYS A 92 16.37 0.11 -14.66
N THR A 93 16.26 -0.84 -13.74
CA THR A 93 15.17 -0.94 -12.75
C THR A 93 15.48 -0.35 -11.36
N VAL A 94 16.36 0.65 -11.26
CA VAL A 94 17.13 0.86 -10.02
C VAL A 94 16.68 2.05 -9.18
N ASP A 95 15.92 2.98 -9.76
CA ASP A 95 15.77 4.34 -9.24
C ASP A 95 14.64 4.53 -8.22
N TYR A 96 13.50 3.89 -8.45
CA TYR A 96 12.34 3.94 -7.55
C TYR A 96 11.96 2.55 -7.09
N SER A 97 11.57 2.45 -5.82
CA SER A 97 10.89 1.31 -5.24
C SER A 97 9.38 1.57 -5.32
N ILE A 98 8.75 0.99 -6.33
CA ILE A 98 7.30 1.12 -6.58
C ILE A 98 6.63 -0.18 -6.12
N ASN A 99 5.74 -0.07 -5.14
CA ASN A 99 4.94 -1.18 -4.67
C ASN A 99 3.49 -0.93 -5.05
N VAL A 100 3.01 -1.62 -6.08
CA VAL A 100 1.63 -1.54 -6.54
C VAL A 100 0.79 -2.56 -5.79
N GLY A 101 -0.27 -2.07 -5.15
CA GLY A 101 -1.25 -2.87 -4.44
C GLY A 101 -2.67 -2.58 -4.95
N LEU A 102 -3.62 -3.43 -4.58
CA LEU A 102 -5.04 -3.19 -4.87
C LEU A 102 -5.53 -1.93 -4.14
N PHE A 103 -5.05 -1.71 -2.92
CA PHE A 103 -5.42 -0.57 -2.08
C PHE A 103 -4.57 0.67 -2.38
N GLY A 104 -3.75 0.66 -3.43
CA GLY A 104 -2.93 1.79 -3.85
C GLY A 104 -1.45 1.47 -3.94
N THR A 105 -0.72 2.42 -4.51
CA THR A 105 0.71 2.32 -4.82
C THR A 105 1.52 3.17 -3.86
N THR A 106 2.68 2.68 -3.42
CA THR A 106 3.69 3.50 -2.74
C THR A 106 4.95 3.61 -3.58
N ILE A 107 5.52 4.81 -3.62
CA ILE A 107 6.70 5.16 -4.38
C ILE A 107 7.74 5.72 -3.41
N GLY A 108 8.90 5.08 -3.37
CA GLY A 108 10.07 5.53 -2.60
C GLY A 108 11.33 5.57 -3.46
N GLY A 109 12.35 6.28 -2.98
CA GLY A 109 13.62 6.46 -3.68
C GLY A 109 13.81 7.88 -4.23
N LYS A 110 15.04 8.20 -4.62
CA LYS A 110 15.43 9.50 -5.22
C LYS A 110 14.81 10.72 -4.55
N GLU A 111 13.87 11.40 -5.21
CA GLU A 111 13.26 12.66 -4.77
C GLU A 111 12.53 12.50 -3.44
N THR A 112 12.10 11.29 -3.07
CA THR A 112 11.49 11.09 -1.75
C THR A 112 12.48 11.29 -0.60
N HIS A 113 13.79 11.24 -0.84
CA HIS A 113 14.82 11.53 0.17
C HIS A 113 15.06 13.02 0.40
N ASP A 114 14.59 13.88 -0.51
CA ASP A 114 14.76 15.33 -0.43
C ASP A 114 13.39 15.99 -0.14
N PRO A 115 13.20 16.68 1.00
CA PRO A 115 11.91 17.26 1.37
C PRO A 115 11.42 18.34 0.39
N TRP A 116 12.30 18.89 -0.45
CA TRP A 116 11.97 19.94 -1.42
C TRP A 116 11.66 19.41 -2.82
N LYS A 117 11.73 18.09 -3.03
CA LYS A 117 11.47 17.47 -4.34
C LYS A 117 10.25 16.56 -4.31
N MET A 118 9.61 16.43 -5.45
CA MET A 118 8.51 15.49 -5.69
C MET A 118 8.94 14.48 -6.76
N PRO A 119 8.49 13.21 -6.69
CA PRO A 119 8.73 12.25 -7.76
C PRO A 119 8.19 12.77 -9.11
N PRO A 120 8.87 12.47 -10.22
CA PRO A 120 8.47 12.91 -11.55
C PRO A 120 7.17 12.24 -12.00
N GLU A 121 6.50 12.82 -13.00
CA GLU A 121 5.20 12.31 -13.45
C GLU A 121 5.25 10.84 -13.91
N SER A 122 6.38 10.42 -14.49
CA SER A 122 6.57 9.07 -15.02
C SER A 122 6.51 7.93 -14.00
N VAL A 123 6.52 8.22 -12.70
CA VAL A 123 6.41 7.19 -11.65
C VAL A 123 4.98 6.94 -11.19
N TYR A 124 4.04 7.82 -11.52
CA TYR A 124 2.63 7.65 -11.19
C TYR A 124 1.96 6.87 -12.32
N ALA A 125 1.30 5.77 -11.96
CA ALA A 125 0.72 4.84 -12.93
C ALA A 125 -0.80 4.69 -12.79
N MET A 126 -1.35 4.98 -11.61
CA MET A 126 -2.78 4.81 -11.32
C MET A 126 -3.60 6.07 -11.54
N THR A 127 -2.95 7.24 -11.50
CA THR A 127 -3.61 8.54 -11.49
C THR A 127 -3.03 9.42 -12.60
N ALA A 128 -3.80 10.38 -13.11
CA ALA A 128 -3.31 11.40 -14.06
C ALA A 128 -2.72 12.62 -13.34
N ASP A 129 -1.90 13.42 -14.02
CA ASP A 129 -1.35 14.66 -13.46
C ASP A 129 -2.47 15.69 -13.22
N PRO A 130 -2.74 16.09 -11.96
CA PRO A 130 -3.76 17.09 -11.66
C PRO A 130 -3.53 18.44 -12.36
N ALA A 131 -2.29 18.76 -12.74
CA ALA A 131 -1.97 20.02 -13.42
C ALA A 131 -2.34 20.02 -14.92
N THR A 132 -2.48 18.85 -15.53
CA THR A 132 -2.80 18.71 -16.98
C THR A 132 -4.11 17.97 -17.23
N THR A 133 -4.76 17.52 -16.17
CA THR A 133 -6.03 16.80 -16.26
C THR A 133 -7.16 17.78 -16.59
N GLU A 134 -7.59 17.79 -17.85
CA GLU A 134 -8.86 18.38 -18.27
C GLU A 134 -9.90 17.27 -18.38
N ARG A 135 -10.82 17.22 -17.41
CA ARG A 135 -11.92 16.24 -17.37
C ARG A 135 -13.20 16.95 -16.96
N GLU A 136 -14.31 16.57 -17.61
CA GLU A 136 -15.64 16.96 -17.15
C GLU A 136 -15.87 16.41 -15.74
N PRO A 137 -16.48 17.19 -14.82
CA PRO A 137 -16.82 16.71 -13.49
C PRO A 137 -17.66 15.44 -13.57
N GLU A 138 -17.36 14.49 -12.68
CA GLU A 138 -18.06 13.23 -12.58
C GLU A 138 -18.70 13.10 -11.21
N GLU A 139 -20.00 12.78 -11.18
CA GLU A 139 -20.72 12.51 -9.94
C GLU A 139 -20.78 11.00 -9.70
N LEU A 140 -20.52 10.60 -8.45
CA LEU A 140 -20.54 9.22 -7.98
C LEU A 140 -21.45 9.09 -6.77
N VAL A 141 -22.32 8.08 -6.75
CA VAL A 141 -23.11 7.72 -5.58
C VAL A 141 -22.58 6.43 -4.97
N LEU A 142 -21.99 6.52 -3.77
CA LEU A 142 -21.46 5.37 -3.05
C LEU A 142 -22.48 4.84 -2.04
N GLY A 143 -22.88 3.58 -2.19
CA GLY A 143 -23.76 2.89 -1.25
C GLY A 143 -22.97 2.14 -0.18
N PHE A 144 -23.42 2.25 1.07
CA PHE A 144 -22.80 1.58 2.22
C PHE A 144 -23.81 0.78 3.02
N GLU A 145 -23.39 -0.40 3.48
CA GLU A 145 -24.14 -1.24 4.43
C GLU A 145 -23.24 -1.56 5.62
N GLN A 146 -23.68 -1.20 6.82
CA GLN A 146 -22.92 -1.43 8.07
C GLN A 146 -21.45 -0.94 8.00
N GLY A 147 -21.22 0.16 7.28
CA GLY A 147 -19.91 0.79 7.07
C GLY A 147 -19.03 0.10 6.02
N LEU A 148 -19.55 -0.85 5.26
CA LEU A 148 -18.88 -1.45 4.10
C LEU A 148 -19.46 -0.85 2.81
N PRO A 149 -18.62 -0.42 1.84
CA PRO A 149 -19.11 -0.03 0.54
C PRO A 149 -19.62 -1.26 -0.21
N VAL A 150 -20.80 -1.16 -0.81
CA VAL A 150 -21.47 -2.29 -1.50
C VAL A 150 -21.93 -1.95 -2.92
N SER A 151 -21.98 -0.67 -3.30
CA SER A 151 -22.43 -0.24 -4.62
C SER A 151 -21.84 1.09 -5.08
N ILE A 152 -21.79 1.29 -6.39
CA ILE A 152 -21.50 2.57 -7.06
C ILE A 152 -22.66 2.85 -8.03
N ASP A 153 -23.23 4.05 -7.97
CA ASP A 153 -24.36 4.50 -8.82
C ASP A 153 -25.56 3.54 -8.78
N GLY A 154 -25.81 2.94 -7.61
CA GLY A 154 -26.88 1.97 -7.38
C GLY A 154 -26.56 0.54 -7.82
N GLU A 155 -25.45 0.29 -8.54
CA GLU A 155 -25.03 -1.04 -8.95
C GLU A 155 -24.24 -1.74 -7.84
N ARG A 156 -24.72 -2.91 -7.39
CA ARG A 156 -24.02 -3.72 -6.39
C ARG A 156 -22.86 -4.48 -7.01
N MET A 157 -21.74 -4.51 -6.30
CA MET A 157 -20.51 -5.15 -6.75
C MET A 157 -19.67 -5.66 -5.58
N GLY A 158 -18.80 -6.64 -5.85
CA GLY A 158 -17.87 -7.18 -4.85
C GLY A 158 -16.83 -6.14 -4.43
N SER A 159 -16.29 -6.24 -3.21
CA SER A 159 -15.39 -5.21 -2.67
C SER A 159 -14.11 -4.97 -3.50
N VAL A 160 -13.61 -6.00 -4.18
CA VAL A 160 -12.44 -5.89 -5.08
C VAL A 160 -12.81 -5.10 -6.33
N ASP A 161 -13.92 -5.46 -6.98
CA ASP A 161 -14.39 -4.77 -8.19
C ASP A 161 -14.77 -3.33 -7.88
N LEU A 162 -15.45 -3.09 -6.76
CA LEU A 162 -15.76 -1.76 -6.26
C LEU A 162 -14.50 -0.89 -6.15
N LEU A 163 -13.46 -1.41 -5.51
CA LEU A 163 -12.22 -0.67 -5.33
C LEU A 163 -11.49 -0.41 -6.65
N ARG A 164 -11.51 -1.38 -7.58
CA ARG A 164 -10.94 -1.21 -8.93
C ARG A 164 -11.70 -0.16 -9.71
N THR A 165 -13.03 -0.23 -9.75
CA THR A 165 -13.88 0.77 -10.42
C THR A 165 -13.65 2.17 -9.85
N LEU A 166 -13.52 2.31 -8.52
CA LEU A 166 -13.18 3.61 -7.95
C LEU A 166 -11.78 4.10 -8.32
N ASN A 167 -10.79 3.21 -8.37
CA ASN A 167 -9.45 3.58 -8.83
C ASN A 167 -9.47 4.02 -10.30
N GLU A 168 -10.20 3.30 -11.16
CA GLU A 168 -10.34 3.57 -12.59
C GLU A 168 -11.10 4.86 -12.88
N ARG A 169 -12.15 5.15 -12.10
CA ARG A 169 -12.94 6.37 -12.28
C ARG A 169 -12.24 7.59 -11.70
N ALA A 170 -11.64 7.49 -10.51
CA ALA A 170 -11.02 8.63 -9.84
C ALA A 170 -9.59 8.94 -10.32
N GLY A 171 -8.86 7.91 -10.75
CA GLY A 171 -7.47 8.04 -11.23
C GLY A 171 -7.31 9.08 -12.35
N PRO A 172 -8.13 9.04 -13.42
CA PRO A 172 -8.10 10.01 -14.49
C PRO A 172 -8.38 11.46 -14.08
N HIS A 173 -8.97 11.71 -12.90
CA HIS A 173 -9.17 13.05 -12.32
C HIS A 173 -8.01 13.50 -11.42
N GLY A 174 -6.92 12.74 -11.37
CA GLY A 174 -5.76 13.01 -10.51
C GLY A 174 -6.02 12.84 -9.00
N ILE A 175 -7.14 12.21 -8.64
CA ILE A 175 -7.54 12.04 -7.24
C ILE A 175 -6.66 11.00 -6.55
N GLY A 176 -6.26 11.30 -5.32
CA GLY A 176 -5.64 10.33 -4.42
C GLY A 176 -4.12 10.25 -4.50
N ARG A 177 -3.46 11.24 -5.09
CA ARG A 177 -2.01 11.43 -4.99
C ARG A 177 -1.63 12.13 -3.69
N GLY A 178 -0.50 11.75 -3.10
CA GLY A 178 0.04 12.47 -1.96
C GLY A 178 1.45 12.06 -1.59
N THR A 179 2.02 12.77 -0.62
CA THR A 179 3.25 12.36 0.06
C THR A 179 3.02 12.24 1.55
N HIS A 180 3.73 11.32 2.17
CA HIS A 180 3.68 11.12 3.61
C HIS A 180 5.11 11.05 4.15
N LEU A 181 5.41 11.96 5.08
CA LEU A 181 6.56 11.87 5.97
C LEU A 181 6.06 11.37 7.32
N GLY A 182 6.61 10.27 7.80
CA GLY A 182 6.25 9.72 9.10
C GLY A 182 7.37 8.88 9.69
N ASP A 183 7.24 8.57 10.98
CA ASP A 183 8.22 7.73 11.64
C ASP A 183 8.07 6.28 11.18
N THR A 184 9.19 5.58 11.06
CA THR A 184 9.23 4.14 10.79
C THR A 184 9.23 3.39 12.11
N ILE A 185 8.95 2.09 12.07
CA ILE A 185 9.05 1.24 13.28
C ILE A 185 10.49 1.13 13.79
N LEU A 186 11.46 1.47 12.93
CA LEU A 186 12.89 1.49 13.24
C LEU A 186 13.34 2.81 13.90
N GLY A 187 12.41 3.74 14.17
CA GLY A 187 12.72 5.01 14.84
C GLY A 187 13.33 6.09 13.93
N VAL A 188 13.43 5.85 12.63
CA VAL A 188 13.87 6.86 11.64
C VAL A 188 12.68 7.44 10.88
N LYS A 189 12.81 8.64 10.32
CA LYS A 189 11.77 9.20 9.44
C LYS A 189 11.85 8.61 8.04
N GLY A 190 10.71 8.24 7.50
CA GLY A 190 10.55 7.79 6.12
C GLY A 190 9.60 8.71 5.37
N ARG A 191 9.99 9.13 4.17
CA ARG A 191 9.14 9.87 3.24
C ARG A 191 8.87 9.02 2.00
N LEU A 192 7.61 8.96 1.61
CA LEU A 192 7.15 8.27 0.41
C LEU A 192 6.07 9.09 -0.30
N ALA A 193 5.94 8.90 -1.61
CA ALA A 193 4.75 9.28 -2.35
C ALA A 193 3.81 8.08 -2.47
N PHE A 194 2.53 8.35 -2.73
CA PHE A 194 1.53 7.30 -2.92
C PHE A 194 0.42 7.71 -3.89
N GLU A 195 -0.22 6.69 -4.46
CA GLU A 195 -1.46 6.78 -5.24
C GLU A 195 -2.51 5.90 -4.57
N ALA A 196 -3.61 6.47 -4.11
CA ALA A 196 -4.71 5.74 -3.48
C ALA A 196 -6.08 6.36 -3.83
N PRO A 197 -6.46 6.41 -5.13
CA PRO A 197 -7.69 7.06 -5.59
C PRO A 197 -8.95 6.54 -4.89
N GLY A 198 -9.29 5.26 -5.08
CA GLY A 198 -10.47 4.66 -4.49
C GLY A 198 -10.48 4.63 -2.95
N PRO A 199 -9.38 4.23 -2.28
CA PRO A 199 -9.32 4.27 -0.82
C PRO A 199 -9.59 5.64 -0.22
N LEU A 200 -9.06 6.71 -0.80
CA LEU A 200 -9.27 8.05 -0.29
C LEU A 200 -10.71 8.53 -0.50
N LEU A 201 -11.30 8.24 -1.66
CA LEU A 201 -12.74 8.48 -1.88
C LEU A 201 -13.60 7.74 -0.86
N LEU A 202 -13.31 6.46 -0.61
CA LEU A 202 -14.04 5.66 0.37
C LEU A 202 -13.92 6.25 1.78
N VAL A 203 -12.74 6.70 2.19
CA VAL A 203 -12.54 7.32 3.51
C VAL A 203 -13.31 8.63 3.62
N ILE A 204 -13.31 9.47 2.58
CA ILE A 204 -14.04 10.73 2.57
C ILE A 204 -15.55 10.48 2.65
N ALA A 205 -16.10 9.64 1.77
CA ALA A 205 -17.53 9.33 1.75
C ALA A 205 -18.00 8.65 3.04
N HIS A 206 -17.22 7.71 3.57
CA HIS A 206 -17.54 7.04 4.83
C HIS A 206 -17.52 8.02 6.02
N ARG A 207 -16.60 8.99 6.06
CA ARG A 207 -16.61 10.05 7.08
C ARG A 207 -17.85 10.92 7.01
N GLU A 208 -18.31 11.30 5.83
CA GLU A 208 -19.54 12.09 5.67
C GLU A 208 -20.77 11.29 6.08
N LEU A 209 -20.85 10.01 5.68
CA LEU A 209 -21.94 9.12 6.11
C LEU A 209 -22.00 8.99 7.64
N GLU A 210 -20.84 8.87 8.30
CA GLU A 210 -20.79 8.76 9.76
C GLU A 210 -21.36 9.98 10.47
N LYS A 211 -21.24 11.19 9.92
CA LYS A 211 -21.87 12.40 10.49
C LYS A 211 -23.39 12.32 10.50
N LEU A 212 -23.97 11.59 9.54
CA LEU A 212 -25.42 11.40 9.43
C LEU A 212 -25.93 10.33 10.39
N VAL A 213 -25.16 9.26 10.62
CA VAL A 213 -25.64 8.05 11.32
C VAL A 213 -25.12 7.91 12.75
N GLN A 214 -24.06 8.62 13.12
CA GLN A 214 -23.50 8.58 14.48
C GLN A 214 -23.99 9.76 15.32
N THR A 215 -24.27 9.49 16.58
CA THR A 215 -24.45 10.53 17.58
C THR A 215 -23.14 11.27 17.84
N ARG A 216 -23.23 12.48 18.38
CA ARG A 216 -22.06 13.28 18.80
C ARG A 216 -21.04 12.49 19.62
N TRP A 217 -21.52 11.71 20.60
CA TRP A 217 -20.63 10.96 21.50
C TRP A 217 -19.98 9.77 20.82
N GLN A 218 -20.70 9.07 19.94
CA GLN A 218 -20.10 8.00 19.13
C GLN A 218 -19.00 8.55 18.22
N ALA A 219 -19.24 9.70 17.58
CA ALA A 219 -18.24 10.35 16.72
C ALA A 219 -17.01 10.80 17.52
N TYR A 220 -17.20 11.37 18.72
CA TYR A 220 -16.10 11.80 19.60
C TYR A 220 -15.19 10.64 19.99
N TRP A 221 -15.74 9.58 20.57
CA TRP A 221 -14.95 8.44 21.06
C TRP A 221 -14.22 7.69 19.96
N ARG A 222 -14.75 7.72 18.75
CA ARG A 222 -14.15 7.04 17.60
C ARG A 222 -12.90 7.75 17.06
N GLN A 223 -12.79 9.05 17.26
CA GLN A 223 -11.62 9.84 16.83
C GLN A 223 -10.45 9.74 17.83
N THR A 224 -10.72 9.22 19.03
CA THR A 224 -9.75 9.08 20.12
C THR A 224 -9.07 7.73 20.03
#